data_AF-I3U9A4-F1
#
_entry.id   AF-I3U9A4-F1
#
_cell.length_a   1.000
_cell.length_b   1.000
_cell.length_c   1.000
_cell.angle_alpha   90.00
_cell.angle_beta   90.00
_cell.angle_gamma   90.00
#
_symmetry.space_group_name_H-M   'P 1'
#
loop_
_entity.id
_entity.type
_entity.pdbx_description
1 polymer ?
#
loop_
_entity_poly.entity_id
_entity_poly.type
_entity_poly.pdbx_seq_one_letter_code
_entity_poly.pdbx_strand_id
1 'polypeptide(L)'
;MLPLATKIALIDRFSEMGLTRIEATSYSNPKVIPQFADASEVLAGIQRRPGVFYKATCANVRAVERALIDSDKGIGANEISLLVSATDGHSLKNLKRTRADQWKNIADMVAAASGQYRLVGTISMAFGCPFEGQVSESEVLRDVEKFSNAGVQLVAWAIPRGWRCRRQLSGFLLQ
;
A
#
# COMPACT_ATOMS: atom_id res chain seq x y z
N MET A 1 -18.98 8.70 6.97
CA MET A 1 -17.51 8.84 7.09
C MET A 1 -17.18 8.91 8.57
N LEU A 2 -16.12 8.24 9.05
CA LEU A 2 -15.75 8.31 10.47
C LEU A 2 -15.18 9.70 10.80
N PRO A 3 -15.53 10.32 11.94
CA PRO A 3 -14.93 11.59 12.38
C PRO A 3 -13.42 11.49 12.56
N LEU A 4 -12.70 12.59 12.32
CA LEU A 4 -11.25 12.68 12.48
C LEU A 4 -10.78 12.20 13.87
N ALA A 5 -11.39 12.72 14.93
CA ALA A 5 -11.05 12.35 16.31
C ALA A 5 -11.21 10.85 16.57
N THR A 6 -12.21 10.20 15.96
CA THR A 6 -12.41 8.75 16.06
C THR A 6 -11.31 7.98 15.35
N LYS A 7 -10.85 8.44 14.18
CA LYS A 7 -9.75 7.79 13.46
C LYS A 7 -8.45 7.84 14.26
N ILE A 8 -8.11 9.01 14.81
CA ILE A 8 -6.93 9.21 15.65
C ILE A 8 -6.99 8.29 16.87
N ALA A 9 -8.12 8.32 17.61
CA ALA A 9 -8.28 7.49 18.80
C ALA A 9 -8.17 5.98 18.51
N LEU A 10 -8.62 5.51 17.35
CA LEU A 10 -8.45 4.11 16.96
C LEU A 10 -6.98 3.76 16.68
N ILE A 11 -6.26 4.62 15.95
CA ILE A 11 -4.84 4.39 15.63
C ILE A 11 -4.00 4.41 16.91
N ASP A 12 -4.25 5.33 17.82
CA ASP A 12 -3.54 5.43 19.09
C ASP A 12 -3.75 4.16 19.93
N ARG A 13 -5.00 3.67 20.03
CA ARG A 13 -5.31 2.40 20.72
C ARG A 13 -4.63 1.21 20.07
N PHE A 14 -4.52 1.15 18.74
CA PHE A 14 -3.77 0.10 18.06
C PHE A 14 -2.28 0.14 18.41
N SER A 15 -1.69 1.34 18.50
CA SER A 15 -0.30 1.50 18.90
C SER A 15 -0.05 1.10 20.37
N GLU A 16 -1.05 1.29 21.23
CA GLU A 16 -1.02 0.87 22.64
C GLU A 16 -1.08 -0.64 22.84
N MET A 17 -1.70 -1.36 21.92
CA MET A 17 -1.81 -2.82 21.96
C MET A 17 -0.52 -3.55 21.58
N GLY A 18 0.57 -2.81 21.27
CA GLY A 18 1.86 -3.38 20.89
C GLY A 18 1.96 -3.72 19.40
N LEU A 19 1.06 -3.22 18.55
CA LEU A 19 1.20 -3.36 17.10
C LEU A 19 2.36 -2.51 16.60
N THR A 20 3.31 -3.14 15.90
CA THR A 20 4.53 -2.49 15.38
C THR A 20 4.33 -1.91 13.98
N ARG A 21 3.24 -2.25 13.30
CA ARG A 21 2.88 -1.73 11.97
C ARG A 21 1.38 -1.49 11.89
N ILE A 22 0.98 -0.26 11.55
CA ILE A 22 -0.41 0.16 11.47
C ILE A 22 -0.61 0.87 10.14
N GLU A 23 -1.53 0.39 9.30
CA GLU A 23 -1.98 1.15 8.13
C GLU A 23 -2.95 2.23 8.59
N ALA A 24 -2.42 3.44 8.79
CA ALA A 24 -3.13 4.54 9.42
C ALA A 24 -4.08 5.26 8.45
N THR A 25 -3.68 5.43 7.18
CA THR A 25 -4.48 6.18 6.21
C THR A 25 -4.04 5.93 4.75
N SER A 26 -4.58 6.70 3.80
CA SER A 26 -4.15 6.74 2.40
C SER A 26 -4.02 8.16 1.89
N TYR A 27 -2.94 8.46 1.17
CA TYR A 27 -2.78 9.72 0.43
C TYR A 27 -3.50 9.73 -0.94
N SER A 28 -4.46 8.83 -1.13
CA SER A 28 -5.34 8.77 -2.30
C SER A 28 -6.03 10.10 -2.59
N ASN A 29 -6.46 10.28 -3.84
CA ASN A 29 -7.14 11.49 -4.27
C ASN A 29 -8.46 11.66 -3.47
N PRO A 30 -8.60 12.74 -2.66
CA PRO A 30 -9.78 12.94 -1.81
C PRO A 30 -11.07 13.14 -2.60
N LYS A 31 -10.99 13.58 -3.87
CA LYS A 31 -12.16 13.68 -4.75
C LYS A 31 -12.69 12.31 -5.18
N VAL A 32 -11.84 11.30 -5.22
CA VAL A 32 -12.21 9.93 -5.61
C VAL A 32 -12.54 9.09 -4.37
N ILE A 33 -11.79 9.29 -3.28
CA ILE A 33 -11.87 8.50 -2.06
C ILE A 33 -11.98 9.46 -0.86
N PRO A 34 -13.16 10.09 -0.64
CA PRO A 34 -13.33 11.15 0.35
C PRO A 34 -13.08 10.69 1.79
N GLN A 35 -13.18 9.39 2.08
CA GLN A 35 -12.91 8.86 3.41
C GLN A 35 -11.47 9.07 3.90
N PHE A 36 -10.52 9.38 3.00
CA PHE A 36 -9.13 9.70 3.36
C PHE A 36 -8.75 11.16 3.07
N ALA A 37 -9.74 12.05 2.98
CA ALA A 37 -9.47 13.47 2.76
C ALA A 37 -8.64 14.11 3.87
N ASP A 38 -8.78 13.61 5.09
CA ASP A 38 -8.15 14.05 6.33
C ASP A 38 -6.84 13.29 6.65
N ALA A 39 -6.16 12.72 5.65
CA ALA A 39 -4.98 11.89 5.87
C ALA A 39 -3.85 12.61 6.61
N SER A 40 -3.59 13.87 6.27
CA SER A 40 -2.55 14.68 6.89
C SER A 40 -2.90 15.02 8.34
N GLU A 41 -4.17 15.37 8.59
CA GLU A 41 -4.70 15.68 9.92
C GLU A 41 -4.70 14.46 10.84
N VAL A 42 -5.02 13.28 10.31
CA VAL A 42 -4.89 12.01 11.04
C VAL A 42 -3.43 11.78 11.45
N LEU A 43 -2.49 11.88 10.52
CA LEU A 43 -1.07 11.59 10.79
C LEU A 43 -0.38 12.65 11.67
N ALA A 44 -0.92 13.86 11.70
CA ALA A 44 -0.50 14.92 12.62
C ALA A 44 -1.08 14.75 14.03
N GLY A 45 -2.28 14.18 14.15
CA GLY A 45 -3.00 14.07 15.42
C GLY A 45 -2.70 12.82 16.26
N ILE A 46 -2.08 11.79 15.67
CA ILE A 46 -1.75 10.54 16.38
C ILE A 46 -0.57 10.70 17.34
N GLN A 47 -0.61 9.94 18.43
CA GLN A 47 0.50 9.80 19.37
C GLN A 47 1.51 8.78 18.85
N ARG A 48 2.68 9.25 18.39
CA ARG A 48 3.69 8.36 17.82
C ARG A 48 4.43 7.59 18.91
N ARG A 49 4.48 6.27 18.74
CA ARG A 49 5.25 5.39 19.62
C ARG A 49 6.58 4.97 18.97
N PRO A 50 7.71 5.01 19.69
CA PRO A 50 8.98 4.52 19.19
C PRO A 50 8.87 3.08 18.68
N GLY A 51 9.46 2.81 17.51
CA GLY A 51 9.45 1.48 16.89
C GLY A 51 8.16 1.09 16.16
N VAL A 52 7.13 1.96 16.15
CA VAL A 52 5.89 1.73 15.38
C VAL A 52 5.97 2.39 14.01
N PHE A 53 5.60 1.63 12.98
CA PHE A 53 5.45 2.15 11.63
C PHE A 53 4.00 2.48 11.33
N TYR A 54 3.74 3.75 11.05
CA TYR A 54 2.46 4.27 10.60
C TYR A 54 2.50 4.38 9.08
N LYS A 55 1.92 3.37 8.44
CA LYS A 55 1.89 3.24 6.99
C LYS A 55 0.77 4.08 6.38
N ALA A 56 1.06 4.72 5.26
CA ALA A 56 0.03 5.31 4.39
C ALA A 56 0.08 4.74 2.96
N THR A 57 -1.09 4.46 2.39
CA THR A 57 -1.18 3.97 1.01
C THR A 57 -1.03 5.10 -0.01
N CYS A 58 -0.08 4.96 -0.95
CA CYS A 58 0.15 5.88 -2.06
C CYS A 58 -0.18 5.18 -3.39
N ALA A 59 -1.12 5.73 -4.17
CA ALA A 59 -1.56 5.11 -5.42
C ALA A 59 -0.88 5.68 -6.68
N ASN A 60 -0.15 6.80 -6.55
CA ASN A 60 0.55 7.51 -7.63
C ASN A 60 1.61 8.47 -7.05
N VAL A 61 2.40 9.10 -7.94
CA VAL A 61 3.45 10.07 -7.58
C VAL A 61 2.90 11.24 -6.74
N ARG A 62 1.74 11.80 -7.10
CA ARG A 62 1.12 12.89 -6.32
C ARG A 62 0.80 12.52 -4.88
N ALA A 63 0.46 11.26 -4.63
CA ALA A 63 0.26 10.77 -3.26
C ALA A 63 1.58 10.72 -2.48
N VAL A 64 2.69 10.36 -3.14
CA VAL A 64 4.04 10.39 -2.56
C VAL A 64 4.47 11.84 -2.28
N GLU A 65 4.25 12.76 -3.23
CA GLU A 65 4.52 14.20 -3.03
C GLU A 65 3.76 14.77 -1.82
N ARG A 66 2.48 14.38 -1.65
CA ARG A 66 1.70 14.76 -0.45
C ARG A 66 2.30 14.21 0.83
N ALA A 67 2.76 12.96 0.82
CA ALA A 67 3.45 12.38 1.97
C ALA A 67 4.73 13.17 2.28
N LEU A 68 5.52 13.54 1.27
CA LEU A 68 6.76 14.32 1.42
C LEU A 68 6.50 15.69 2.04
N ILE A 69 5.47 16.40 1.59
CA ILE A 69 5.06 17.68 2.18
C ILE A 69 4.75 17.56 3.68
N ASP A 70 4.16 16.44 4.10
CA ASP A 70 3.90 16.17 5.52
C ASP A 70 5.20 15.81 6.27
N SER A 71 6.06 14.98 5.67
CA SER A 71 7.38 14.64 6.19
C SER A 71 8.25 15.87 6.45
N ASP A 72 8.29 16.80 5.50
CA ASP A 72 9.05 18.07 5.61
C ASP A 72 8.57 18.96 6.76
N LYS A 73 7.31 18.79 7.20
CA LYS A 73 6.73 19.48 8.36
C LYS A 73 6.94 18.73 9.67
N GLY A 74 7.65 17.60 9.65
CA GLY A 74 7.84 16.72 10.81
C GLY A 74 6.60 15.88 11.18
N ILE A 75 5.64 15.76 10.26
CA ILE A 75 4.44 14.91 10.40
C ILE A 75 4.44 13.83 9.29
N GLY A 76 3.35 13.08 9.09
CA GLY A 76 3.23 12.17 7.94
C GLY A 76 3.69 10.72 8.16
N ALA A 77 3.55 9.86 7.17
CA ALA A 77 3.85 8.43 7.32
C ALA A 77 5.37 8.17 7.44
N ASN A 78 5.77 7.07 8.05
CA ASN A 78 7.16 6.58 8.00
C ASN A 78 7.30 5.29 7.15
N GLU A 79 6.18 4.80 6.62
CA GLU A 79 6.10 3.69 5.68
C GLU A 79 5.04 4.03 4.61
N ILE A 80 5.31 3.71 3.35
CA ILE A 80 4.30 3.88 2.28
C ILE A 80 4.09 2.58 1.51
N SER A 81 2.83 2.30 1.14
CA SER A 81 2.50 1.17 0.27
C SER A 81 2.36 1.58 -1.19
N LEU A 82 2.93 0.75 -2.06
CA LEU A 82 2.88 0.80 -3.51
C LEU A 82 2.02 -0.36 -4.00
N LEU A 83 1.05 -0.10 -4.88
CA LEU A 83 0.01 -1.06 -5.24
C LEU A 83 0.20 -1.57 -6.68
N VAL A 84 0.19 -2.87 -6.90
CA VAL A 84 0.01 -3.46 -8.23
C VAL A 84 -1.11 -4.49 -8.19
N SER A 85 -1.85 -4.64 -9.29
CA SER A 85 -2.80 -5.75 -9.43
C SER A 85 -2.13 -6.87 -10.21
N ALA A 86 -2.37 -8.11 -9.83
CA ALA A 86 -1.85 -9.27 -10.54
C ALA A 86 -2.51 -9.48 -11.92
N THR A 87 -3.56 -8.72 -12.25
CA THR A 87 -4.26 -8.80 -13.55
C THR A 87 -4.63 -7.42 -14.10
N ASP A 88 -4.72 -7.30 -15.42
CA ASP A 88 -4.96 -6.02 -16.11
C ASP A 88 -6.41 -5.53 -15.94
N GLY A 89 -7.39 -6.43 -16.00
CA GLY A 89 -8.79 -6.12 -15.78
C GLY A 89 -9.06 -5.56 -14.38
N HIS A 90 -8.39 -6.09 -13.34
CA HIS A 90 -8.45 -5.48 -12.00
C HIS A 90 -7.71 -4.14 -11.95
N SER A 91 -6.52 -4.04 -12.56
CA SER A 91 -5.74 -2.80 -12.58
C SER A 91 -6.50 -1.65 -13.26
N LEU A 92 -7.14 -1.90 -14.40
CA LEU A 92 -7.91 -0.90 -15.13
C LEU A 92 -9.13 -0.43 -14.33
N LYS A 93 -9.82 -1.32 -13.61
CA LYS A 93 -10.96 -0.92 -12.76
C LYS A 93 -10.53 -0.17 -11.50
N ASN A 94 -9.49 -0.64 -10.83
CA ASN A 94 -9.08 -0.11 -9.53
C ASN A 94 -8.17 1.12 -9.65
N LEU A 95 -7.21 1.09 -10.59
CA LEU A 95 -6.17 2.11 -10.74
C LEU A 95 -6.33 2.94 -12.03
N LYS A 96 -7.27 2.57 -12.92
CA LYS A 96 -7.49 3.24 -14.22
C LYS A 96 -6.27 3.24 -15.13
N ARG A 97 -5.45 2.18 -15.06
CA ARG A 97 -4.26 1.99 -15.88
C ARG A 97 -3.91 0.51 -16.03
N THR A 98 -3.18 0.17 -17.08
CA THR A 98 -2.64 -1.17 -17.30
C THR A 98 -1.61 -1.52 -16.22
N ARG A 99 -1.28 -2.81 -16.06
CA ARG A 99 -0.20 -3.26 -15.18
C ARG A 99 1.15 -2.68 -15.61
N ALA A 100 1.41 -2.64 -16.92
CA ALA A 100 2.64 -2.09 -17.46
C ALA A 100 2.81 -0.62 -17.10
N ASP A 101 1.75 0.18 -17.25
CA ASP A 101 1.77 1.59 -16.85
C ASP A 101 1.83 1.75 -15.33
N GLN A 102 1.23 0.83 -14.58
CA GLN A 102 1.36 0.87 -13.13
C GLN A 102 2.79 0.61 -12.66
N TRP A 103 3.51 -0.31 -13.30
CA TRP A 103 4.92 -0.55 -12.97
C TRP A 103 5.82 0.64 -13.30
N LYS A 104 5.56 1.36 -14.40
CA LYS A 104 6.23 2.64 -14.69
C LYS A 104 5.95 3.67 -13.60
N ASN A 105 4.68 3.86 -13.24
CA ASN A 105 4.29 4.77 -12.17
C ASN A 105 4.88 4.37 -10.80
N ILE A 106 5.02 3.07 -10.51
CA ILE A 106 5.71 2.60 -9.29
C ILE A 106 7.18 3.02 -9.31
N ALA A 107 7.89 2.89 -10.45
CA ALA A 107 9.26 3.36 -10.56
C ALA A 107 9.37 4.87 -10.29
N ASP A 108 8.47 5.67 -10.86
CA ASP A 108 8.42 7.13 -10.60
C ASP A 108 8.12 7.44 -9.13
N MET A 109 7.24 6.67 -8.48
CA MET A 109 6.93 6.82 -7.06
C MET A 109 8.13 6.48 -6.16
N VAL A 110 8.87 5.42 -6.48
CA VAL A 110 10.10 5.02 -5.77
C VAL A 110 11.15 6.11 -5.90
N ALA A 111 11.34 6.64 -7.11
CA ALA A 111 12.25 7.75 -7.36
C ALA A 111 11.84 9.00 -6.57
N ALA A 112 10.55 9.38 -6.61
CA ALA A 112 10.05 10.53 -5.87
C ALA A 112 10.24 10.38 -4.35
N ALA A 113 10.00 9.19 -3.80
CA ALA A 113 10.18 8.91 -2.38
C ALA A 113 11.62 9.13 -1.89
N SER A 114 12.62 9.08 -2.79
CA SER A 114 14.02 9.45 -2.51
C SER A 114 14.60 8.83 -1.23
N GLY A 115 14.21 7.59 -0.91
CA GLY A 115 14.65 6.87 0.29
C GLY A 115 14.09 7.41 1.63
N GLN A 116 13.17 8.38 1.62
CA GLN A 116 12.61 8.96 2.84
C GLN A 116 11.64 8.03 3.59
N TYR A 117 11.11 7.00 2.92
CA TYR A 117 10.13 6.07 3.48
C TYR A 117 10.61 4.63 3.39
N ARG A 118 10.19 3.81 4.36
CA ARG A 118 10.16 2.37 4.13
C ARG A 118 9.08 2.05 3.09
N LEU A 119 9.45 1.35 2.03
CA LEU A 119 8.54 0.99 0.96
C LEU A 119 7.94 -0.39 1.19
N VAL A 120 6.64 -0.52 0.89
CA VAL A 120 5.90 -1.79 0.96
C VAL A 120 5.21 -2.05 -0.36
N GLY A 121 5.59 -3.13 -1.05
CA GLY A 121 4.90 -3.59 -2.25
C GLY A 121 3.62 -4.31 -1.85
N THR A 122 2.55 -4.11 -2.60
CA THR A 122 1.29 -4.82 -2.39
C THR A 122 0.75 -5.34 -3.72
N ILE A 123 0.64 -6.66 -3.83
CA ILE A 123 0.11 -7.35 -5.01
C ILE A 123 -1.34 -7.74 -4.72
N SER A 124 -2.27 -7.04 -5.36
CA SER A 124 -3.70 -7.33 -5.30
C SER A 124 -4.04 -8.51 -6.20
N MET A 125 -5.03 -9.32 -5.82
CA MET A 125 -5.52 -10.44 -6.62
C MET A 125 -4.46 -11.56 -6.83
N ALA A 126 -3.51 -11.70 -5.91
CA ALA A 126 -2.36 -12.59 -6.09
C ALA A 126 -2.72 -14.09 -6.24
N PHE A 127 -3.90 -14.49 -5.77
CA PHE A 127 -4.34 -15.89 -5.73
C PHE A 127 -5.59 -16.16 -6.57
N GLY A 128 -5.92 -15.24 -7.47
CA GLY A 128 -7.14 -15.27 -8.26
C GLY A 128 -7.75 -13.88 -8.39
N CYS A 129 -8.53 -13.68 -9.43
CA CYS A 129 -9.16 -12.43 -9.79
C CYS A 129 -10.64 -12.66 -10.13
N PRO A 130 -11.58 -11.88 -9.58
CA PRO A 130 -13.00 -12.02 -9.93
C PRO A 130 -13.31 -11.63 -11.38
N PHE A 131 -12.39 -10.94 -12.07
CA PHE A 131 -12.57 -10.51 -13.46
C PHE A 131 -11.95 -11.46 -14.48
N GLU A 132 -10.84 -12.11 -14.11
CA GLU A 132 -10.02 -12.90 -15.04
C GLU A 132 -9.83 -14.35 -14.59
N GLY A 133 -10.39 -14.73 -13.43
CA GLY A 133 -10.29 -16.07 -12.90
C GLY A 133 -8.91 -16.35 -12.30
N GLN A 134 -8.28 -17.44 -12.72
CA GLN A 134 -7.04 -17.90 -12.13
C GLN A 134 -5.87 -16.95 -12.45
N VAL A 135 -5.04 -16.69 -11.45
CA VAL A 135 -3.82 -15.87 -11.58
C VAL A 135 -2.60 -16.79 -11.54
N SER A 136 -1.66 -16.55 -12.47
CA SER A 136 -0.42 -17.31 -12.55
C SER A 136 0.52 -16.97 -11.40
N GLU A 137 1.01 -18.00 -10.70
CA GLU A 137 1.97 -17.87 -9.60
C GLU A 137 3.29 -17.26 -10.08
N SER A 138 3.75 -17.65 -11.26
CA SER A 138 4.99 -17.12 -11.83
C SER A 138 4.90 -15.62 -12.12
N GLU A 139 3.73 -15.11 -12.49
CA GLU A 139 3.54 -13.66 -12.71
C GLU A 139 3.59 -12.89 -11.40
N VAL A 140 3.04 -13.46 -10.32
CA VAL A 140 3.11 -12.86 -8.98
C VAL A 140 4.54 -12.88 -8.45
N LEU A 141 5.29 -13.95 -8.67
CA LEU A 141 6.73 -14.01 -8.32
C LEU A 141 7.54 -12.95 -9.08
N ARG A 142 7.27 -12.74 -10.38
CA ARG A 142 7.91 -11.65 -11.13
C ARG A 142 7.57 -10.27 -10.59
N ASP A 143 6.33 -10.07 -10.12
CA ASP A 143 5.96 -8.82 -9.46
C ASP A 143 6.70 -8.62 -8.13
N VAL A 144 6.96 -9.69 -7.37
CA VAL A 144 7.80 -9.65 -6.16
C VAL A 144 9.24 -9.28 -6.51
N GLU A 145 9.81 -9.91 -7.53
CA GLU A 145 11.17 -9.63 -8.00
C GLU A 145 11.31 -8.16 -8.46
N LYS A 146 10.33 -7.63 -9.19
CA LYS A 146 10.30 -6.21 -9.57
C LYS A 146 10.28 -5.28 -8.36
N PHE A 147 9.50 -5.60 -7.33
CA PHE A 147 9.53 -4.84 -6.07
C PHE A 147 10.90 -4.92 -5.40
N SER A 148 11.48 -6.12 -5.30
CA SER A 148 12.82 -6.32 -4.74
C SER A 148 13.88 -5.50 -5.48
N ASN A 149 13.87 -5.52 -6.81
CA ASN A 149 14.78 -4.74 -7.66
C ASN A 149 14.57 -3.22 -7.51
N ALA A 150 13.39 -2.78 -7.10
CA ALA A 150 13.08 -1.38 -6.79
C ALA A 150 13.43 -1.00 -5.33
N GLY A 151 14.10 -1.87 -4.56
CA GLY A 151 14.51 -1.61 -3.18
C GLY A 151 13.40 -1.83 -2.14
N VAL A 152 12.30 -2.46 -2.52
CA VAL A 152 11.20 -2.79 -1.60
C VAL A 152 11.52 -4.07 -0.83
N GLN A 153 11.61 -3.96 0.49
CA GLN A 153 11.96 -5.09 1.37
C GLN A 153 10.76 -5.91 1.86
N LEU A 154 9.55 -5.35 1.75
CA LEU A 154 8.32 -5.93 2.28
C LEU A 154 7.28 -6.00 1.18
N VAL A 155 6.83 -7.19 0.83
CA VAL A 155 5.78 -7.40 -0.17
C VAL A 155 4.61 -8.15 0.45
N ALA A 156 3.42 -7.54 0.40
CA ALA A 156 2.17 -8.13 0.87
C ALA A 156 1.36 -8.65 -0.33
N TRP A 157 0.79 -9.85 -0.20
CA TRP A 157 -0.07 -10.44 -1.24
C TRP A 157 -1.51 -10.49 -0.74
N ALA A 158 -2.43 -9.91 -1.50
CA ALA A 158 -3.83 -9.84 -1.12
C ALA A 158 -4.66 -10.90 -1.87
N ILE A 159 -5.46 -11.65 -1.10
CA ILE A 159 -6.43 -12.62 -1.61
C ILE A 159 -7.80 -11.93 -1.71
N PRO A 160 -8.46 -11.96 -2.88
CA PRO A 160 -9.82 -11.44 -3.00
C PRO A 160 -10.83 -12.30 -2.24
N ARG A 161 -11.93 -11.67 -1.83
CA ARG A 161 -13.05 -12.36 -1.18
C ARG A 161 -13.53 -13.53 -2.03
N GLY A 162 -13.71 -14.70 -1.41
CA GLY A 162 -14.18 -15.93 -2.07
C GLY A 162 -13.08 -16.83 -2.64
N TRP A 163 -11.83 -16.35 -2.67
CA TRP A 163 -10.68 -17.15 -3.11
C TRP A 163 -9.94 -17.77 -1.93
N ARG A 164 -9.37 -18.96 -2.13
CA ARG A 164 -8.66 -19.72 -1.08
C ARG A 164 -7.23 -19.99 -1.49
N CYS A 165 -6.33 -19.91 -0.53
CA CYS A 165 -4.89 -20.13 -0.69
C CYS A 165 -4.46 -21.62 -0.67
N ARG A 166 -5.36 -22.56 -1.02
CA ARG A 166 -5.22 -23.98 -0.59
C ARG A 166 -4.07 -24.79 -1.22
N ARG A 167 -3.36 -24.28 -2.24
CA ARG A 167 -2.22 -24.99 -2.89
C ARG A 167 -1.05 -24.13 -3.34
N GLN A 168 -1.19 -22.81 -3.40
CA GLN A 168 -0.23 -21.95 -4.09
C GLN A 168 0.99 -21.61 -3.20
N LEU A 169 0.81 -21.47 -1.88
CA LEU A 169 1.92 -21.11 -0.96
C LEU A 169 3.07 -22.11 -0.92
N SER A 170 2.80 -23.41 -1.13
CA SER A 170 3.85 -24.42 -1.20
C SER A 170 4.81 -24.21 -2.37
N GLY A 171 4.34 -23.65 -3.50
CA GLY A 171 5.22 -23.28 -4.62
C GLY A 171 6.00 -21.99 -4.35
N PHE A 172 5.39 -21.04 -3.63
CA PHE A 172 5.97 -19.73 -3.33
C PHE A 172 7.05 -19.71 -2.23
N LEU A 173 6.95 -20.59 -1.23
CA LEU A 173 7.87 -20.60 -0.07
C LEU A 173 9.08 -21.53 -0.26
N LEU A 174 9.16 -22.25 -1.38
CA LEU A 174 10.22 -23.23 -1.69
C LEU A 174 11.20 -22.78 -2.78
N GLN A 175 11.15 -21.50 -3.19
CA GLN A 175 12.09 -20.87 -4.13
C GLN A 175 12.73 -19.65 -3.48
#